data_AF-A0A352F8B5-F1
#
_entry.id   AF-A0A352F8B5-F1
#
_cell.length_a   1.000
_cell.length_b   1.000
_cell.length_c   1.000
_cell.angle_alpha   90.00
_cell.angle_beta   90.00
_cell.angle_gamma   90.00
#
_symmetry.space_group_name_H-M   'P 1'
#
loop_
_entity.id
_entity.type
_entity.pdbx_description
1 polymer ?
#
loop_
_entity_poly.entity_id
_entity_poly.type
_entity_poly.pdbx_seq_one_letter_code
_entity_poly.pdbx_strand_id
1 'polypeptide(L)'
;MMITDELLFRFIEGNTSAQENRAINQWLSKNPDHSARLEILRSCWNGSETGSGSDENAKAWETLESRMNNSPVRKQPRSISLNLKRLSIAATLLILLASGALLLSQAGNRTIRNRDNTTYSFFLPDGTQVFLGPDSRLTYSRKLAEGERIVTLRGEAYFDVVASTAHPFIVQTGKASVEVTGTKFAVNVSRKSDEVEVSVKSGKVLFYNSLTMSKHAFRMGLGPGEKGIYSPARNRMDKTRDPHILTTP
;
A
#
# COMPACT_ATOMS: atom_id res chain seq x y z
N MET A 1 -21.92 -43.38 -48.93
CA MET A 1 -22.58 -43.89 -47.71
C MET A 1 -21.51 -44.01 -46.62
N MET A 2 -21.71 -43.43 -45.43
CA MET A 2 -20.79 -43.60 -44.29
C MET A 2 -21.11 -44.93 -43.58
N ILE A 3 -20.07 -45.70 -43.21
CA ILE A 3 -20.21 -46.95 -42.45
C ILE A 3 -20.07 -46.61 -40.95
N THR A 4 -21.09 -46.92 -40.14
CA THR A 4 -21.13 -46.69 -38.68
C THR A 4 -21.03 -48.01 -37.89
N ASP A 5 -20.64 -47.94 -36.62
CA ASP A 5 -20.54 -49.14 -35.75
C ASP A 5 -21.90 -49.86 -35.60
N GLU A 6 -23.01 -49.12 -35.55
CA GLU A 6 -24.36 -49.67 -35.51
C GLU A 6 -24.72 -50.49 -36.77
N LEU A 7 -24.27 -50.04 -37.95
CA LEU A 7 -24.44 -50.78 -39.20
C LEU A 7 -23.58 -52.06 -39.21
N LEU A 8 -22.37 -52.01 -38.64
CA LEU A 8 -21.48 -53.18 -38.51
C LEU A 8 -22.03 -54.21 -37.52
N PHE A 9 -22.65 -53.78 -36.40
CA PHE A 9 -23.34 -54.69 -35.47
C PHE A 9 -24.51 -55.40 -36.15
N ARG A 10 -25.37 -54.67 -36.87
CA ARG A 10 -26.47 -55.27 -37.63
C ARG A 10 -26.00 -56.22 -38.74
N PHE A 11 -24.82 -55.98 -39.31
CA PHE A 11 -24.18 -56.90 -40.26
C PHE A 11 -23.70 -58.19 -39.57
N ILE A 12 -23.16 -58.12 -38.35
CA ILE A 12 -22.79 -59.31 -37.55
C ILE A 12 -24.04 -60.12 -37.16
N GLU A 13 -25.15 -59.45 -36.89
CA GLU A 13 -26.46 -60.07 -36.63
C GLU A 13 -27.15 -60.66 -37.89
N GLY A 14 -26.65 -60.37 -39.10
CA GLY A 14 -27.22 -60.87 -40.37
C GLY A 14 -28.41 -60.06 -40.93
N ASN A 15 -28.70 -58.87 -40.37
CA ASN A 15 -29.90 -58.08 -40.65
C ASN A 15 -29.66 -56.86 -41.58
N THR A 16 -28.96 -57.06 -42.71
CA THR A 16 -28.59 -56.02 -43.68
C THR A 16 -29.10 -56.29 -45.10
N SER A 17 -29.46 -55.25 -45.85
CA SER A 17 -29.99 -55.34 -47.22
C SER A 17 -28.88 -55.58 -48.27
N ALA A 18 -29.28 -56.05 -49.46
CA ALA A 18 -28.34 -56.34 -50.56
C ALA A 18 -27.58 -55.10 -51.10
N GLN A 19 -28.10 -53.89 -50.88
CA GLN A 19 -27.40 -52.64 -51.22
C GLN A 19 -26.39 -52.24 -50.12
N GLU A 20 -26.75 -52.43 -48.84
CA GLU A 20 -25.87 -52.20 -47.69
C GLU A 20 -24.71 -53.20 -47.66
N ASN A 21 -24.96 -54.48 -47.94
CA ASN A 21 -23.90 -55.49 -48.05
C ASN A 21 -22.88 -55.14 -49.14
N ARG A 22 -23.33 -54.58 -50.27
CA ARG A 22 -22.42 -54.09 -51.32
C ARG A 22 -21.58 -52.89 -50.83
N ALA A 23 -22.18 -51.96 -50.09
CA ALA A 23 -21.46 -50.82 -49.52
C ALA A 23 -20.44 -51.24 -48.43
N ILE A 24 -20.81 -52.18 -47.55
CA ILE A 24 -19.93 -52.73 -46.51
C ILE A 24 -18.78 -53.51 -47.16
N ASN A 25 -19.06 -54.37 -48.14
CA ASN A 25 -18.02 -55.12 -48.84
C ASN A 25 -17.07 -54.21 -49.65
N GLN A 26 -17.59 -53.13 -50.25
CA GLN A 26 -16.77 -52.12 -50.92
C GLN A 26 -15.95 -51.27 -49.92
N TRP A 27 -16.45 -51.08 -48.70
CA TRP A 27 -15.71 -50.42 -47.63
C TRP A 27 -14.61 -51.35 -47.08
N LEU A 28 -14.90 -52.63 -46.86
CA LEU A 28 -13.92 -53.65 -46.46
C LEU A 28 -12.83 -53.86 -47.51
N SER A 29 -13.11 -53.71 -48.81
CA SER A 29 -12.10 -53.86 -49.87
C SER A 29 -11.21 -52.64 -50.09
N LYS A 30 -11.56 -51.46 -49.55
CA LYS A 30 -10.79 -50.20 -49.74
C LYS A 30 -9.57 -50.07 -48.82
N ASN A 31 -9.57 -50.70 -47.64
CA ASN A 31 -8.46 -50.63 -46.69
C ASN A 31 -8.43 -51.90 -45.80
N PRO A 32 -7.30 -52.61 -45.67
CA PRO A 32 -7.13 -53.75 -44.76
C PRO A 32 -7.56 -53.47 -43.31
N ASP A 33 -7.36 -52.25 -42.79
CA ASP A 33 -7.67 -51.90 -41.38
C ASP A 33 -9.17 -51.97 -41.05
N HIS A 34 -10.04 -51.88 -42.05
CA HIS A 34 -11.49 -51.99 -41.87
C HIS A 34 -11.93 -53.39 -41.42
N SER A 35 -11.17 -54.43 -41.77
CA SER A 35 -11.42 -55.79 -41.32
C SER A 35 -11.15 -55.98 -39.81
N ALA A 36 -10.14 -55.29 -39.26
CA ALA A 36 -9.80 -55.37 -37.84
C ALA A 36 -10.88 -54.77 -36.92
N ARG A 37 -11.56 -53.69 -37.37
CA ARG A 37 -12.67 -53.07 -36.63
C ARG A 37 -13.84 -54.05 -36.45
N LEU A 38 -14.17 -54.81 -37.50
CA LEU A 38 -15.26 -55.79 -37.46
C LEU A 38 -14.98 -56.93 -36.46
N GLU A 39 -13.72 -57.34 -36.33
CA GLU A 39 -13.33 -58.45 -35.45
C GLU A 39 -13.44 -58.08 -33.96
N ILE A 40 -13.08 -56.84 -33.59
CA ILE A 40 -13.25 -56.36 -32.21
C ILE A 40 -14.72 -56.44 -31.78
N LEU A 41 -15.65 -56.02 -32.65
CA LEU A 41 -17.08 -56.03 -32.32
C LEU A 41 -17.63 -57.46 -32.11
N ARG A 42 -17.13 -58.46 -32.86
CA ARG A 42 -17.48 -59.88 -32.65
C ARG A 42 -17.03 -60.39 -31.29
N SER A 43 -15.85 -59.98 -30.82
CA SER A 43 -15.31 -60.44 -29.53
C SER A 43 -16.15 -59.98 -28.33
N CYS A 44 -16.71 -58.76 -28.38
CA CYS A 44 -17.53 -58.21 -27.29
C CYS A 44 -18.89 -58.89 -27.18
N TRP A 45 -19.46 -59.35 -28.30
CA TRP A 45 -20.77 -60.01 -28.32
C TRP A 45 -20.73 -61.43 -27.74
N ASN A 46 -19.68 -62.20 -28.01
CA ASN A 46 -19.60 -63.59 -27.57
C ASN A 46 -19.34 -63.77 -26.05
N GLY A 47 -18.96 -62.70 -25.33
CA GLY A 47 -18.56 -62.77 -23.91
C GLY A 47 -19.69 -62.59 -22.88
N SER A 48 -20.92 -62.25 -23.31
CA SER A 48 -22.02 -61.90 -22.39
C SER A 48 -23.06 -63.00 -22.14
N GLU A 49 -22.84 -64.24 -22.59
CA GLU A 49 -23.86 -65.30 -22.51
C GLU A 49 -23.59 -66.46 -21.51
N THR A 50 -22.55 -66.41 -20.69
CA THR A 50 -22.23 -67.52 -19.76
C THR A 50 -22.47 -67.20 -18.29
N GLY A 51 -23.61 -67.67 -17.77
CA GLY A 51 -23.63 -68.50 -16.56
C GLY A 51 -24.09 -67.91 -15.20
N SER A 52 -25.36 -68.14 -14.88
CA SER A 52 -26.00 -68.49 -13.59
C SER A 52 -25.44 -68.06 -12.23
N GLY A 53 -26.33 -67.47 -11.42
CA GLY A 53 -26.16 -67.30 -9.98
C GLY A 53 -26.26 -68.61 -9.19
N SER A 54 -25.35 -68.75 -8.23
CA SER A 54 -25.36 -69.71 -7.12
C SER A 54 -25.51 -68.96 -5.78
N ASP A 55 -25.98 -69.67 -4.75
CA ASP A 55 -26.30 -69.20 -3.39
C ASP A 55 -25.18 -68.45 -2.63
N GLU A 56 -23.97 -68.35 -3.18
CA GLU A 56 -22.90 -67.48 -2.66
C GLU A 56 -23.19 -65.99 -2.87
N ASN A 57 -23.88 -65.63 -3.96
CA ASN A 57 -24.25 -64.23 -4.21
C ASN A 57 -25.26 -63.74 -3.16
N ALA A 58 -26.19 -64.59 -2.71
CA ALA A 58 -27.19 -64.21 -1.71
C ALA A 58 -26.56 -63.85 -0.35
N LYS A 59 -25.57 -64.63 0.11
CA LYS A 59 -24.82 -64.35 1.35
C LYS A 59 -23.89 -63.14 1.22
N ALA A 60 -23.36 -62.90 0.02
CA ALA A 60 -22.61 -61.70 -0.29
C ALA A 60 -23.50 -60.44 -0.23
N TRP A 61 -24.75 -60.52 -0.70
CA TRP A 61 -25.72 -59.42 -0.64
C TRP A 61 -26.16 -59.08 0.80
N GLU A 62 -26.39 -60.08 1.65
CA GLU A 62 -26.78 -59.86 3.06
C GLU A 62 -25.66 -59.19 3.88
N THR A 63 -24.41 -59.56 3.60
CA THR A 63 -23.21 -58.93 4.20
C THR A 63 -23.06 -57.47 3.73
N LEU A 64 -23.50 -57.16 2.51
CA LEU A 64 -23.39 -55.85 1.89
C LEU A 64 -24.46 -54.88 2.41
N GLU A 65 -25.72 -55.33 2.58
CA GLU A 65 -26.79 -54.53 3.20
C GLU A 65 -26.46 -54.12 4.64
N SER A 66 -25.87 -55.04 5.41
CA SER A 66 -25.43 -54.81 6.79
C SER A 66 -24.41 -53.68 6.91
N ARG A 67 -23.58 -53.47 5.87
CA ARG A 67 -22.60 -52.37 5.79
C ARG A 67 -23.22 -51.06 5.30
N MET A 68 -24.26 -51.12 4.48
CA MET A 68 -24.96 -49.93 3.99
C MET A 68 -25.79 -49.26 5.10
N ASN A 69 -26.47 -50.02 5.96
CA ASN A 69 -27.32 -49.46 7.00
C ASN A 69 -26.56 -48.87 8.21
N ASN A 70 -25.30 -49.24 8.42
CA ASN A 70 -24.47 -48.76 9.55
C ASN A 70 -23.24 -47.93 9.13
N SER A 71 -23.17 -47.48 7.88
CA SER A 71 -22.13 -46.54 7.46
C SER A 71 -22.47 -45.12 7.92
N PRO A 72 -21.69 -44.47 8.82
CA PRO A 72 -21.89 -43.06 9.10
C PRO A 72 -21.70 -42.28 7.80
N VAL A 73 -22.73 -41.57 7.36
CA VAL A 73 -22.69 -40.70 6.19
C VAL A 73 -21.45 -39.81 6.30
N ARG A 74 -20.44 -40.06 5.47
CA ARG A 74 -19.21 -39.28 5.40
C ARG A 74 -19.61 -37.86 4.98
N LYS A 75 -19.81 -36.97 5.95
CA LYS A 75 -20.13 -35.55 5.68
C LYS A 75 -18.99 -34.99 4.84
N GLN A 76 -19.25 -34.80 3.55
CA GLN A 76 -18.32 -34.15 2.64
C GLN A 76 -18.01 -32.75 3.18
N PRO A 77 -16.73 -32.31 3.20
CA PRO A 77 -16.41 -30.95 3.64
C PRO A 77 -17.16 -29.98 2.73
N ARG A 78 -18.02 -29.13 3.32
CA ARG A 78 -18.70 -28.07 2.57
C ARG A 78 -17.63 -27.17 1.98
N SER A 79 -17.38 -27.27 0.68
CA SER A 79 -16.56 -26.29 -0.03
C SER A 79 -17.32 -24.97 -0.01
N ILE A 80 -16.79 -24.00 0.73
CA ILE A 80 -17.30 -22.64 0.71
C ILE A 80 -16.99 -22.10 -0.69
N SER A 81 -17.99 -22.07 -1.57
CA SER A 81 -17.83 -21.51 -2.91
C SER A 81 -17.69 -20.00 -2.80
N LEU A 82 -16.44 -19.55 -2.69
CA LEU A 82 -16.13 -18.13 -2.70
C LEU A 82 -16.48 -17.59 -4.09
N ASN A 83 -17.43 -16.65 -4.14
CA ASN A 83 -17.79 -15.97 -5.38
C ASN A 83 -16.65 -15.00 -5.76
N LEU A 84 -15.65 -15.54 -6.46
CA LEU A 84 -14.42 -14.83 -6.86
C LEU A 84 -14.72 -13.51 -7.59
N LYS A 85 -15.85 -13.41 -8.31
CA LYS A 85 -16.27 -12.15 -8.96
C LYS A 85 -16.65 -11.07 -7.95
N ARG A 86 -17.36 -11.43 -6.87
CA ARG A 86 -17.69 -10.49 -5.78
C ARG A 86 -16.47 -10.13 -4.93
N LEU A 87 -15.59 -11.10 -4.70
CA LEU A 87 -14.32 -10.87 -3.98
C LEU A 87 -13.40 -9.93 -4.76
N SER A 88 -13.35 -10.07 -6.09
CA SER A 88 -12.58 -9.19 -6.98
C SER A 88 -13.06 -7.73 -6.91
N ILE A 89 -14.37 -7.49 -6.91
CA ILE A 89 -14.93 -6.13 -6.78
C ILE A 89 -14.60 -5.49 -5.42
N ALA A 90 -14.68 -6.26 -4.33
CA ALA A 90 -14.31 -5.76 -3.01
C ALA A 90 -12.80 -5.44 -2.94
N ALA A 91 -11.95 -6.28 -3.53
CA ALA A 91 -10.51 -6.06 -3.58
C ALA A 91 -10.13 -4.81 -4.40
N THR A 92 -10.79 -4.56 -5.54
CA THR A 92 -10.52 -3.34 -6.34
C THR A 92 -10.95 -2.07 -5.62
N LEU A 93 -12.09 -2.08 -4.93
CA LEU A 93 -12.53 -0.96 -4.09
C LEU A 93 -11.57 -0.72 -2.93
N LEU A 94 -11.09 -1.77 -2.27
CA LEU A 94 -10.10 -1.65 -1.20
C LEU A 94 -8.76 -1.11 -1.72
N ILE A 95 -8.30 -1.57 -2.89
CA ILE A 95 -7.07 -1.06 -3.51
C ILE A 95 -7.24 0.41 -3.93
N LEU A 96 -8.39 0.79 -4.48
CA LEU A 96 -8.68 2.18 -4.85
C LEU A 96 -8.76 3.09 -3.61
N LEU A 97 -9.42 2.64 -2.54
CA LEU A 97 -9.49 3.37 -1.27
C LEU A 97 -8.13 3.47 -0.61
N ALA A 98 -7.35 2.39 -0.59
CA ALA A 98 -5.99 2.38 -0.05
C ALA A 98 -5.05 3.26 -0.87
N SER A 99 -5.14 3.21 -2.21
CA SER A 99 -4.38 4.06 -3.12
C SER A 99 -4.75 5.53 -2.95
N GLY A 100 -6.05 5.85 -2.88
CA GLY A 100 -6.54 7.20 -2.59
C GLY A 100 -6.06 7.71 -1.23
N ALA A 101 -6.14 6.88 -0.19
CA ALA A 101 -5.63 7.20 1.14
C ALA A 101 -4.10 7.37 1.16
N LEU A 102 -3.36 6.57 0.39
CA LEU A 102 -1.91 6.69 0.23
C LEU A 102 -1.51 7.96 -0.53
N LEU A 103 -2.25 8.33 -1.57
CA LEU A 103 -2.03 9.59 -2.29
C LEU A 103 -2.34 10.80 -1.40
N LEU A 104 -3.39 10.72 -0.57
CA LEU A 104 -3.74 11.75 0.40
C LEU A 104 -2.78 11.80 1.61
N SER A 105 -2.10 10.70 1.95
CA SER A 105 -1.18 10.62 3.08
C SER A 105 0.26 10.97 2.74
N GLN A 106 0.58 11.33 1.49
CA GLN A 106 1.91 11.83 1.11
C GLN A 106 2.15 13.28 1.57
N ALA A 107 2.10 13.51 2.88
CA ALA A 107 2.67 14.69 3.53
C ALA A 107 4.20 14.53 3.62
N GLY A 108 4.88 14.53 2.47
CA GLY A 108 6.34 14.45 2.42
C GLY A 108 6.97 15.79 2.84
N ASN A 109 7.91 15.75 3.78
CA ASN A 109 8.71 16.94 4.14
C ASN A 109 9.57 17.40 2.97
N ARG A 110 9.66 18.71 2.74
CA ARG A 110 10.62 19.32 1.80
C ARG A 110 11.81 19.85 2.58
N THR A 111 13.01 19.72 2.01
CA THR A 111 14.25 20.21 2.61
C THR A 111 14.98 21.10 1.63
N ILE A 112 15.32 22.30 2.06
CA ILE A 112 16.18 23.25 1.35
C ILE A 112 17.51 23.31 2.08
N ARG A 113 18.61 23.18 1.34
CA ARG A 113 19.98 23.27 1.87
C ARG A 113 20.70 24.36 1.11
N ASN A 114 21.27 25.30 1.85
CA ASN A 114 22.24 26.23 1.31
C ASN A 114 23.64 25.62 1.52
N ARG A 115 24.37 25.37 0.44
CA ARG A 115 25.76 24.88 0.48
C ARG A 115 26.76 25.95 0.03
N ASP A 116 26.25 27.11 -0.35
CA ASP A 116 27.06 28.22 -0.81
C ASP A 116 27.53 29.03 0.39
N ASN A 117 28.52 29.89 0.16
CA ASN A 117 29.06 30.79 1.19
C ASN A 117 28.30 32.13 1.27
N THR A 118 27.13 32.21 0.62
CA THR A 118 26.27 33.40 0.56
C THR A 118 24.89 33.08 1.12
N THR A 119 24.08 34.09 1.40
CA THR A 119 22.70 33.89 1.87
C THR A 119 21.80 33.49 0.70
N TYR A 120 20.99 32.46 0.88
CA TYR A 120 19.99 32.00 -0.10
C TYR A 120 18.58 32.39 0.36
N SER A 121 17.88 33.21 -0.44
CA SER A 121 16.53 33.67 -0.13
C SER A 121 15.45 32.92 -0.92
N PHE A 122 14.34 32.55 -0.25
CA PHE A 122 13.19 31.93 -0.90
C PHE A 122 11.90 32.21 -0.09
N PHE A 123 10.75 31.90 -0.70
CA PHE A 123 9.45 31.96 -0.05
C PHE A 123 8.97 30.55 0.33
N LEU A 124 8.37 30.44 1.52
CA LEU A 124 7.64 29.26 1.95
C LEU A 124 6.21 29.25 1.38
N PRO A 125 5.52 28.10 1.37
CA PRO A 125 4.14 28.00 0.88
C PRO A 125 3.12 28.92 1.56
N ASP A 126 3.36 29.37 2.80
CA ASP A 126 2.51 30.33 3.52
C ASP A 126 2.82 31.80 3.17
N GLY A 127 3.77 32.06 2.26
CA GLY A 127 4.23 33.39 1.90
C GLY A 127 5.33 33.96 2.81
N THR A 128 5.77 33.23 3.84
CA THR A 128 6.88 33.64 4.71
C THR A 128 8.17 33.71 3.88
N GLN A 129 8.89 34.83 3.97
CA GLN A 129 10.20 34.97 3.33
C GLN A 129 11.29 34.46 4.27
N VAL A 130 12.19 33.63 3.74
CA VAL A 130 13.33 33.07 4.48
C VAL A 130 14.63 33.45 3.80
N PHE A 131 15.58 33.91 4.60
CA PHE A 131 16.97 34.15 4.21
C PHE A 131 17.82 33.12 4.95
N LEU A 132 18.22 32.06 4.24
CA LEU A 132 18.95 30.93 4.80
C LEU A 132 20.46 31.19 4.66
N GLY A 133 21.18 31.26 5.78
CA GLY A 133 22.62 31.53 5.76
C GLY A 133 23.44 30.38 5.19
N PRO A 134 24.76 30.59 5.02
CA PRO A 134 25.69 29.58 4.54
C PRO A 134 25.62 28.27 5.30
N ASP A 135 25.84 27.17 4.57
CA ASP A 135 25.84 25.79 5.09
C ASP A 135 24.59 25.40 5.92
N SER A 136 23.49 26.14 5.81
CA SER A 136 22.30 25.96 6.63
C SER A 136 21.25 25.12 5.93
N ARG A 137 20.30 24.58 6.70
CA ARG A 137 19.24 23.71 6.22
C ARG A 137 17.92 24.05 6.87
N LEU A 138 16.90 24.18 6.05
CA LEU A 138 15.51 24.30 6.48
C LEU A 138 14.69 23.12 5.95
N THR A 139 13.93 22.47 6.82
CA THR A 139 12.98 21.41 6.46
C THR A 139 11.58 21.86 6.86
N TYR A 140 10.58 21.62 6.01
CA TYR A 140 9.19 22.00 6.28
C TYR A 140 8.19 21.02 5.67
N SER A 141 7.00 20.93 6.24
CA SER A 141 5.90 20.09 5.74
C SER A 141 5.30 20.68 4.46
N ARG A 142 4.82 19.84 3.54
CA ARG A 142 4.03 20.33 2.38
C ARG A 142 2.71 20.97 2.79
N LYS A 143 2.18 20.59 3.96
CA LYS A 143 0.95 21.14 4.55
C LYS A 143 1.16 22.47 5.27
N LEU A 144 2.31 23.11 5.08
CA LEU A 144 2.62 24.38 5.74
C LEU A 144 1.61 25.49 5.42
N ALA A 145 1.02 25.49 4.23
CA ALA A 145 -0.06 26.40 3.85
C ALA A 145 -1.46 25.99 4.38
N GLU A 146 -1.63 24.76 4.87
CA GLU A 146 -2.89 24.19 5.35
C GLU A 146 -3.09 24.39 6.87
N GLY A 147 -2.15 25.06 7.55
CA GLY A 147 -2.25 25.45 8.96
C GLY A 147 -1.12 24.93 9.85
N GLU A 148 -0.40 23.89 9.44
CA GLU A 148 0.76 23.36 10.19
C GLU A 148 2.04 24.12 9.82
N ARG A 149 2.18 25.34 10.35
CA ARG A 149 3.32 26.24 10.07
C ARG A 149 4.57 25.89 10.87
N ILE A 150 5.03 24.64 10.75
CA ILE A 150 6.21 24.13 11.47
C ILE A 150 7.37 23.94 10.49
N VAL A 151 8.53 24.49 10.85
CA VAL A 151 9.79 24.30 10.13
C VAL A 151 10.88 23.83 11.08
N THR A 152 11.81 23.02 10.58
CA THR A 152 13.01 22.60 11.31
C THR A 152 14.23 23.28 10.71
N LEU A 153 15.01 23.99 11.53
CA LEU A 153 16.21 24.71 11.13
C LEU A 153 17.47 24.03 11.69
N ARG A 154 18.52 23.97 10.86
CA ARG A 154 19.91 23.74 11.28
C ARG A 154 20.80 24.83 10.67
N GLY A 155 21.63 25.45 11.50
CA GLY A 155 22.45 26.60 11.09
C GLY A 155 21.71 27.91 11.39
N GLU A 156 21.74 28.84 10.44
CA GLU A 156 21.24 30.19 10.63
C GLU A 156 20.21 30.58 9.56
N ALA A 157 19.20 31.33 9.99
CA ALA A 157 18.20 31.89 9.08
C ALA A 157 17.57 33.14 9.68
N TYR A 158 17.19 34.06 8.79
CA TYR A 158 16.30 35.16 9.11
C TYR A 158 14.93 34.92 8.46
N PHE A 159 13.87 35.22 9.20
CA PHE A 159 12.49 34.99 8.81
C PHE A 159 11.71 36.30 8.82
N ASP A 160 11.01 36.58 7.72
CA ASP A 160 9.95 37.59 7.64
C ASP A 160 8.60 36.87 7.54
N VAL A 161 8.02 36.60 8.71
CA VAL A 161 6.86 35.70 8.84
C VAL A 161 5.55 36.44 8.56
N VAL A 162 4.74 35.87 7.67
CA VAL A 162 3.39 36.36 7.38
C VAL A 162 2.53 36.27 8.65
N ALA A 163 1.83 37.37 8.96
CA ALA A 163 1.01 37.47 10.15
C ALA A 163 -0.18 36.50 10.12
N SER A 164 -0.35 35.72 11.19
CA SER A 164 -1.51 34.85 11.41
C SER A 164 -1.62 34.56 12.90
N THR A 165 -2.72 35.00 13.51
CA THR A 165 -3.01 34.75 14.93
C THR A 165 -3.65 33.38 15.17
N ALA A 166 -4.34 32.84 14.17
CA ALA A 166 -4.97 31.52 14.24
C ALA A 166 -3.97 30.37 14.07
N HIS A 167 -2.89 30.59 13.31
CA HIS A 167 -1.89 29.57 12.99
C HIS A 167 -0.48 30.11 13.24
N PRO A 168 0.07 29.91 14.46
CA PRO A 168 1.43 30.31 14.80
C PRO A 168 2.46 29.62 13.91
N PHE A 169 3.53 30.34 13.58
CA PHE A 169 4.70 29.81 12.88
C PHE A 169 5.73 29.34 13.92
N ILE A 170 6.16 28.09 13.80
CA ILE A 170 7.05 27.44 14.76
C ILE A 170 8.35 27.04 14.06
N VAL A 171 9.47 27.59 14.52
CA VAL A 171 10.82 27.14 14.14
C VAL A 171 11.33 26.19 15.21
N GLN A 172 11.49 24.92 14.86
CA GLN A 172 12.17 23.93 15.68
C GLN A 172 13.66 23.91 15.34
N THR A 173 14.50 23.93 16.36
CA THR A 173 15.94 23.68 16.21
C THR A 173 16.27 22.30 16.73
N GLY A 174 17.54 21.98 16.99
CA GLY A 174 17.91 20.70 17.60
C GLY A 174 17.47 20.55 19.06
N LYS A 175 17.35 21.67 19.80
CA LYS A 175 17.14 21.65 21.26
C LYS A 175 16.14 22.69 21.77
N ALA A 176 15.64 23.57 20.91
CA ALA A 176 14.75 24.65 21.28
C ALA A 176 13.69 24.87 20.21
N SER A 177 12.69 25.67 20.53
CA SER A 177 11.68 26.08 19.57
C SER A 177 11.28 27.53 19.73
N VAL A 178 10.88 28.14 18.63
CA VAL A 178 10.56 29.55 18.52
C VAL A 178 9.16 29.67 17.90
N GLU A 179 8.24 30.32 18.61
CA GLU A 179 6.85 30.50 18.17
C GLU A 179 6.56 31.98 17.93
N VAL A 180 5.96 32.29 16.78
CA VAL A 180 5.61 33.65 16.37
C VAL A 180 4.29 33.69 15.61
N THR A 181 3.64 34.86 15.56
CA THR A 181 2.35 35.06 14.84
C THR A 181 2.45 36.13 13.74
N GLY A 182 3.65 36.50 13.31
CA GLY A 182 3.91 37.60 12.36
C GLY A 182 5.05 38.46 12.86
N THR A 183 6.29 38.08 12.55
CA THR A 183 7.48 38.60 13.23
C THR A 183 8.67 38.51 12.30
N LYS A 184 9.55 39.50 12.42
CA LYS A 184 10.85 39.56 11.75
C LYS A 184 11.93 39.24 12.76
N PHE A 185 12.60 38.11 12.58
CA PHE A 185 13.57 37.61 13.56
C PHE A 185 14.63 36.74 12.90
N ALA A 186 15.80 36.68 13.53
CA ALA A 186 16.89 35.78 13.18
C ALA A 186 16.98 34.66 14.20
N VAL A 187 17.36 33.47 13.72
CA VAL A 187 17.76 32.33 14.55
C VAL A 187 19.13 31.87 14.11
N ASN A 188 20.05 31.73 15.06
CA ASN A 188 21.38 31.15 14.83
C ASN A 188 21.58 29.95 15.75
N VAL A 189 21.94 28.80 15.18
CA VAL A 189 22.27 27.58 15.92
C VAL A 189 23.76 27.31 15.80
N SER A 190 24.49 27.47 16.90
CA SER A 190 25.91 27.18 16.99
C SER A 190 26.18 25.71 16.71
N ARG A 191 27.05 25.43 15.72
CA ARG A 191 27.45 24.05 15.39
C ARG A 191 28.31 23.37 16.45
N LYS A 192 28.93 24.15 17.34
CA LYS A 192 29.87 23.65 18.35
C LYS A 192 29.19 23.39 19.68
N SER A 193 28.31 24.29 20.10
CA SER A 193 27.69 24.27 21.44
C SER A 193 26.21 23.89 21.43
N ASP A 194 25.58 23.75 20.25
CA ASP A 194 24.12 23.67 20.06
C ASP A 194 23.37 24.85 20.70
N GLU A 195 24.07 25.94 21.03
CA GLU A 195 23.46 27.17 21.51
C GLU A 195 22.54 27.76 20.45
N VAL A 196 21.38 28.19 20.89
CA VAL A 196 20.36 28.78 20.03
C VAL A 196 20.21 30.24 20.41
N GLU A 197 20.55 31.11 19.48
CA GLU A 197 20.35 32.54 19.59
C GLU A 197 19.14 32.96 18.76
N VAL A 198 18.28 33.79 19.35
CA VAL A 198 17.11 34.37 18.69
C VAL A 198 17.12 35.88 18.87
N SER A 199 17.10 36.61 17.77
CA SER A 199 17.17 38.08 17.73
C SER A 199 15.95 38.65 17.04
N VAL A 200 15.24 39.57 17.68
CA VAL A 200 13.94 40.05 17.22
C VAL A 200 14.03 41.47 16.67
N LYS A 201 13.72 41.65 15.38
CA LYS A 201 13.69 42.96 14.72
C LYS A 201 12.33 43.63 14.86
N SER A 202 11.24 42.89 14.64
CA SER A 202 9.88 43.41 14.84
C SER A 202 8.90 42.29 15.18
N GLY A 203 7.89 42.57 16.02
CA GLY A 203 6.88 41.59 16.44
C GLY A 203 7.17 41.02 17.83
N LYS A 204 6.70 39.80 18.08
CA LYS A 204 6.85 39.12 19.38
C LYS A 204 7.23 37.67 19.15
N VAL A 205 8.15 37.19 19.98
CA VAL A 205 8.63 35.81 19.96
C VAL A 205 8.41 35.17 21.32
N LEU A 206 7.90 33.93 21.30
CA LEU A 206 8.00 33.03 22.44
C LEU A 206 9.11 32.01 22.16
N PHE A 207 10.15 32.01 22.99
CA PHE A 207 11.31 31.15 22.85
C PHE A 207 11.30 30.09 23.95
N TYR A 208 11.43 28.82 23.58
CA TYR A 208 11.29 27.67 24.48
C TYR A 208 12.55 26.81 24.49
N ASN A 209 12.95 26.32 25.67
CA ASN A 209 14.10 25.41 25.84
C ASN A 209 13.80 23.93 25.49
N SER A 210 12.73 23.66 24.74
CA SER A 210 12.28 22.33 24.37
C SER A 210 11.74 22.32 22.95
N LEU A 211 11.71 21.16 22.31
CA LEU A 211 11.07 20.95 21.01
C LEU A 211 9.54 20.82 21.13
N THR A 212 9.08 20.32 22.27
CA THR A 212 7.67 20.16 22.57
C THR A 212 7.23 21.27 23.50
N MET A 213 6.18 21.98 23.10
CA MET A 213 5.51 23.04 23.87
C MET A 213 4.71 22.42 25.03
N SER A 214 5.41 21.77 25.96
CA SER A 214 4.81 21.22 27.17
C SER A 214 4.62 22.32 28.22
N LYS A 215 3.64 22.14 29.12
CA LYS A 215 3.36 23.08 30.22
C LYS A 215 4.56 23.30 31.17
N HIS A 216 5.55 22.40 31.13
CA HIS A 216 6.76 22.44 31.93
C HIS A 216 8.00 22.96 31.17
N ALA A 217 7.88 23.27 29.88
CA ALA A 217 8.97 23.89 29.14
C ALA A 217 9.19 25.32 29.66
N PHE A 218 10.44 25.68 29.92
CA PHE A 218 10.77 27.06 30.24
C PHE A 218 10.62 27.90 28.97
N ARG A 219 9.98 29.05 29.11
CA ARG A 219 9.68 29.95 27.99
C ARG A 219 10.09 31.38 28.31
N MET A 220 10.50 32.10 27.29
CA MET A 220 10.93 33.50 27.37
C MET A 220 10.28 34.30 26.25
N GLY A 221 9.64 35.41 26.63
CA GLY A 221 9.12 36.38 25.67
C GLY A 221 10.22 37.34 25.22
N LEU A 222 10.35 37.52 23.91
CA LEU A 222 11.23 38.50 23.28
C LEU A 222 10.41 39.46 22.41
N GLY A 223 10.76 40.74 22.44
CA GLY A 223 10.23 41.82 21.63
C GLY A 223 11.34 42.54 20.86
N PRO A 224 11.00 43.62 20.14
CA PRO A 224 11.94 44.29 19.24
C PRO A 224 13.22 44.78 19.93
N GLY A 225 14.38 44.50 19.32
CA GLY A 225 15.69 44.84 19.85
C GLY A 225 16.13 43.96 21.03
N GLU A 226 15.44 42.84 21.27
CA GLU A 226 15.82 41.86 22.27
C GLU A 226 16.40 40.60 21.63
N LYS A 227 17.32 39.99 22.36
CA LYS A 227 18.01 38.76 22.01
C LYS A 227 17.86 37.75 23.15
N GLY A 228 17.49 36.52 22.81
CA GLY A 228 17.48 35.38 23.71
C GLY A 228 18.56 34.38 23.32
N ILE A 229 19.26 33.82 24.30
CA ILE A 229 20.25 32.76 24.11
C ILE A 229 19.85 31.57 24.98
N TYR A 230 19.78 30.39 24.39
CA TYR A 230 19.63 29.14 25.11
C TYR A 230 20.90 28.30 24.99
N SER A 231 21.48 27.94 26.14
CA SER A 231 22.64 27.04 26.25
C SER A 231 22.19 25.67 26.76
N PRO A 232 22.07 24.64 25.88
CA PRO A 232 21.62 23.30 26.27
C PRO A 232 22.50 22.67 27.35
N ALA A 233 23.82 22.88 27.28
CA ALA A 233 24.79 22.32 28.23
C ALA A 233 24.55 22.73 29.69
N ARG A 234 23.98 23.91 29.93
CA ARG A 234 23.66 24.41 31.27
C ARG A 234 22.15 24.47 31.54
N ASN A 235 21.34 24.05 30.56
CA ASN A 235 19.88 24.23 30.54
C ASN A 235 19.47 25.65 30.99
N ARG A 236 20.13 26.68 30.44
CA ARG A 236 19.95 28.07 30.83
C ARG A 236 19.52 28.90 29.64
N MET A 237 18.55 29.79 29.88
CA MET A 237 18.14 30.82 28.96
C MET A 237 18.49 32.19 29.51
N ASP A 238 19.12 33.02 28.68
CA ASP A 238 19.48 34.39 29.01
C ASP A 238 18.82 35.35 28.00
N LYS A 239 18.48 36.55 28.49
CA LYS A 239 17.87 37.61 27.69
C LYS A 239 18.71 38.87 27.79
N THR A 240 18.99 39.48 26.64
CA THR A 240 19.73 40.74 26.57
C THR A 240 19.02 41.68 25.59
N ARG A 241 19.17 42.99 25.80
CA ARG A 241 18.71 44.01 24.85
C ARG A 241 19.89 44.44 23.98
N ASP A 242 19.72 44.39 22.66
CA ASP A 242 20.72 44.76 21.67
C ASP A 242 20.09 45.65 20.59
N PRO A 243 20.26 46.99 20.71
CA PRO A 243 19.64 47.95 19.80
C PRO A 243 20.08 47.79 18.33
N HIS A 244 21.25 47.22 18.07
CA HIS A 244 21.80 47.10 16.71
C HIS A 244 20.95 46.17 15.83
N ILE A 245 20.19 45.24 16.44
CA ILE A 245 19.26 44.35 15.74
C ILE A 245 18.22 45.14 14.92
N LEU A 246 17.84 46.34 15.37
CA LEU A 246 16.86 47.17 14.67
C LEU A 246 17.43 47.82 13.41
N THR A 247 18.76 47.98 13.35
CA THR A 247 19.48 48.68 12.28
C THR A 247 20.13 47.76 11.26
N THR A 248 20.27 46.46 11.57
CA THR A 248 20.79 45.47 10.62
C THR A 248 19.83 45.35 9.44
N PRO A 249 20.30 45.51 8.18
CA PRO A 249 19.44 45.47 6.99
C PRO A 249 18.60 44.18 6.92
#